data_AF-A0A1J5FKU8-F1
#
_entry.id   AF-A0A1J5FKU8-F1
#
_cell.length_a   1.000
_cell.length_b   1.000
_cell.length_c   1.000
_cell.angle_alpha   90.00
_cell.angle_beta   90.00
_cell.angle_gamma   90.00
#
_symmetry.space_group_name_H-M   'P 1'
#
loop_
_entity.id
_entity.type
_entity.pdbx_description
1 polymer ?
#
loop_
_entity_poly.entity_id
_entity_poly.type
_entity_poly.pdbx_seq_one_letter_code
_entity_poly.pdbx_strand_id
1 'polypeptide(L)'
;MVKKFKLAIKKEIFYYLLILLILALVMHSDLLNNSVARFQAMSEKGNYTHPFLYAFIVYATILFFRKIIDFVVGIFEKKSN
;
A
#
# COMPACT_ATOMS: atom_id res chain seq x y z
N MET A 1 -18.53 18.15 -0.15
CA MET A 1 -17.06 18.12 -0.12
C MET A 1 -16.52 17.04 0.84
N VAL A 2 -16.90 17.07 2.12
CA VAL A 2 -16.44 16.11 3.16
C VAL A 2 -16.71 14.64 2.81
N LYS A 3 -17.89 14.30 2.26
CA LYS A 3 -18.22 12.91 1.86
C LYS A 3 -17.27 12.34 0.79
N LYS A 4 -16.90 13.16 -0.21
CA LYS A 4 -15.98 12.75 -1.30
C LYS A 4 -14.56 12.54 -0.76
N PHE A 5 -14.08 13.45 0.10
CA PHE A 5 -12.77 13.31 0.75
C PHE A 5 -12.70 12.04 1.61
N LYS A 6 -13.72 11.79 2.44
CA LYS A 6 -13.81 10.55 3.24
C LYS A 6 -13.75 9.29 2.37
N LEU A 7 -14.42 9.29 1.22
CA LEU A 7 -14.40 8.16 0.30
C LEU A 7 -13.01 7.97 -0.32
N ALA A 8 -12.33 9.05 -0.71
CA ALA A 8 -10.96 9.00 -1.21
C ALA A 8 -9.99 8.42 -0.18
N ILE A 9 -10.06 8.87 1.08
CA ILE A 9 -9.21 8.33 2.15
C ILE A 9 -9.49 6.84 2.39
N LYS A 10 -10.75 6.41 2.43
CA LYS A 10 -11.10 4.99 2.56
C LYS A 10 -10.52 4.15 1.42
N LYS A 11 -10.57 4.68 0.19
CA LYS A 11 -10.02 4.01 -0.99
C LYS A 11 -8.50 3.84 -0.89
N GLU A 12 -7.78 4.87 -0.47
CA GLU A 12 -6.32 4.79 -0.32
C GLU A 12 -5.90 3.88 0.84
N ILE A 13 -6.62 3.91 1.98
CA ILE A 13 -6.41 2.96 3.08
C ILE A 13 -6.62 1.52 2.58
N PHE A 14 -7.67 1.27 1.79
CA PHE A 14 -7.93 -0.04 1.22
C PHE A 14 -6.78 -0.52 0.33
N TYR A 15 -6.26 0.34 -0.56
CA TYR A 15 -5.09 -0.01 -1.38
C TYR A 15 -3.85 -0.31 -0.56
N TYR A 16 -3.58 0.49 0.47
CA TYR A 16 -2.46 0.26 1.38
C TYR A 16 -2.57 -1.08 2.10
N LEU A 17 -3.75 -1.40 2.66
CA LEU A 17 -4.00 -2.68 3.34
C LEU A 17 -3.88 -3.86 2.37
N LEU A 18 -4.34 -3.70 1.14
CA LEU A 18 -4.22 -4.73 0.10
C LEU A 18 -2.75 -4.99 -0.26
N ILE A 19 -1.95 -3.93 -0.44
CA ILE A 19 -0.51 -4.03 -0.69
C ILE A 19 0.20 -4.70 0.49
N LEU A 20 -0.11 -4.28 1.72
CA LEU A 20 0.44 -4.88 2.94
C LEU A 20 0.15 -6.38 3.00
N LEU A 21 -1.09 -6.80 2.74
CA LEU A 21 -1.48 -8.20 2.74
C LEU A 21 -0.73 -8.99 1.67
N ILE A 22 -0.68 -8.48 0.43
CA ILE A 22 0.01 -9.15 -0.68
C ILE A 22 1.50 -9.29 -0.36
N LEU A 23 2.17 -8.21 0.07
CA LEU A 23 3.59 -8.24 0.40
C LEU A 23 3.89 -9.17 1.58
N ALA A 24 3.06 -9.15 2.62
CA ALA A 24 3.20 -10.05 3.76
C ALA A 24 3.14 -11.51 3.32
N LEU A 25 2.18 -11.88 2.46
CA LEU A 25 2.05 -13.25 1.98
C LEU A 25 3.14 -13.66 0.98
N VAL A 26 3.61 -12.74 0.14
CA VAL A 26 4.71 -12.99 -0.81
C VAL A 26 6.04 -13.18 -0.08
N MET A 27 6.32 -12.36 0.94
CA MET A 27 7.59 -12.39 1.68
C MET A 27 7.60 -13.43 2.81
N HIS A 28 6.43 -13.73 3.38
CA HIS A 28 6.26 -14.66 4.50
C HIS A 28 5.06 -15.58 4.23
N SER A 29 5.19 -16.46 3.25
CA SER A 29 4.16 -17.46 2.92
C SER A 29 3.84 -18.40 4.08
N ASP A 30 4.79 -18.56 5.01
CA ASP A 30 4.60 -19.29 6.26
C ASP A 30 3.53 -18.66 7.17
N LEU A 31 3.14 -17.40 6.98
CA LEU A 31 1.99 -16.79 7.66
C LEU A 31 0.68 -17.56 7.43
N LEU A 32 0.56 -18.29 6.31
CA LEU A 32 -0.62 -19.12 6.03
C LEU A 32 -0.69 -20.37 6.89
N ASN A 33 0.46 -20.87 7.36
CA ASN A 33 0.55 -22.14 8.08
C ASN A 33 0.90 -21.96 9.56
N ASN A 34 1.70 -20.95 9.91
CA ASN A 34 2.24 -20.75 11.26
C ASN A 34 2.42 -19.25 11.60
N SER A 35 1.33 -18.50 11.52
CA SER A 35 1.29 -17.04 11.72
C SER A 35 1.81 -16.58 13.09
N VAL A 36 1.52 -17.34 14.15
CA VAL A 36 1.94 -17.02 15.52
C VAL A 36 3.45 -17.08 15.67
N ALA A 37 4.09 -18.14 15.15
CA ALA A 37 5.53 -18.30 15.23
C ALA A 37 6.27 -17.18 14.46
N ARG A 38 5.77 -16.81 13.27
CA ARG A 38 6.34 -15.69 12.50
C ARG A 38 6.20 -14.36 13.24
N PHE A 39 5.03 -14.11 13.84
CA PHE A 39 4.80 -12.88 14.62
C PHE A 39 5.73 -12.80 15.83
N GLN A 40 5.87 -13.88 16.61
CA GLN A 40 6.80 -13.95 17.73
C GLN A 40 8.24 -13.69 17.27
N ALA A 41 8.69 -14.34 16.21
CA ALA A 41 10.04 -14.14 15.66
C ALA A 41 10.30 -12.70 15.19
N MET A 42 9.29 -12.00 14.68
CA MET A 42 9.41 -10.58 14.32
C MET A 42 9.41 -9.67 15.55
N SER A 43 8.60 -10.01 16.56
CA SER A 43 8.54 -9.28 17.83
C SER A 43 9.88 -9.34 18.58
N GLU A 44 10.45 -10.54 18.71
CA GLU A 44 11.76 -10.76 19.35
C GLU A 44 12.89 -10.00 18.67
N LYS A 45 12.81 -9.84 17.34
CA LYS A 45 13.79 -9.08 16.55
C LYS A 45 13.51 -7.58 16.51
N GLY A 46 12.45 -7.09 17.17
CA GLY A 46 12.03 -5.69 17.09
C GLY A 46 11.52 -5.25 15.71
N ASN A 47 11.26 -6.20 14.80
CA ASN A 47 10.96 -5.95 13.39
C ASN A 47 9.46 -6.01 13.07
N TYR A 48 8.58 -6.01 14.07
CA TYR A 48 7.13 -6.10 13.89
C TYR A 48 6.52 -4.90 13.13
N THR A 49 7.21 -3.76 13.11
CA THR A 49 6.80 -2.56 12.35
C THR A 49 7.27 -2.57 10.90
N HIS A 50 8.27 -3.39 10.56
CA HIS A 50 8.91 -3.42 9.25
C HIS A 50 7.93 -3.68 8.09
N PRO A 51 6.96 -4.62 8.19
CA PRO A 51 6.01 -4.86 7.11
C PRO A 51 5.18 -3.62 6.74
N PHE A 52 4.81 -2.80 7.73
CA PHE A 52 4.04 -1.58 7.53
C PHE A 52 4.87 -0.51 6.82
N LEU A 53 6.10 -0.27 7.28
CA LEU A 53 6.98 0.71 6.65
C LEU A 53 7.33 0.30 5.20
N TYR A 54 7.58 -0.99 4.97
CA TYR A 54 7.86 -1.50 3.64
C TYR A 54 6.66 -1.35 2.71
N ALA A 55 5.46 -1.75 3.15
CA ALA A 55 4.22 -1.53 2.39
C ALA A 55 3.96 -0.05 2.11
N PHE A 56 4.33 0.85 3.04
CA PHE A 56 4.20 2.30 2.85
C PHE A 56 5.10 2.81 1.72
N ILE A 57 6.35 2.38 1.68
CA ILE A 57 7.29 2.77 0.61
C ILE A 57 6.80 2.27 -0.75
N VAL A 58 6.35 1.01 -0.82
CA VAL A 58 5.79 0.44 -2.06
C VAL A 58 4.53 1.19 -2.49
N TYR A 59 3.60 1.43 -1.58
CA TYR A 59 2.39 2.20 -1.85
C TYR A 59 2.71 3.63 -2.31
N ALA A 60 3.63 4.33 -1.65
CA ALA A 60 4.04 5.69 -2.01
C ALA A 60 4.64 5.73 -3.42
N THR A 61 5.43 4.73 -3.79
CA THR A 61 5.99 4.57 -5.13
C THR A 61 4.89 4.40 -6.18
N ILE A 62 3.93 3.49 -5.94
CA ILE A 62 2.78 3.29 -6.83
C ILE A 62 1.93 4.55 -6.95
N LEU A 63 1.68 5.24 -5.83
CA LEU A 63 0.91 6.48 -5.80
C LEU A 63 1.62 7.57 -6.61
N PHE A 64 2.94 7.69 -6.48
CA PHE A 64 3.75 8.64 -7.25
C PHE A 64 3.60 8.42 -8.75
N PHE A 65 3.77 7.18 -9.22
CA PHE A 65 3.57 6.85 -10.64
C PHE A 65 2.14 7.11 -11.11
N ARG A 66 1.12 6.78 -10.30
CA ARG A 66 -0.27 7.09 -10.62
C ARG A 66 -0.47 8.58 -10.83
N LYS A 67 0.12 9.42 -9.96
CA LYS A 67 0.03 10.88 -10.10
C LYS A 67 0.77 11.42 -11.31
N ILE A 68 1.90 10.83 -11.69
CA ILE A 68 2.59 11.18 -12.95
C ILE A 68 1.69 10.85 -14.15
N ILE A 69 1.10 9.66 -14.19
CA ILE A 69 0.23 9.24 -15.30
C ILE A 69 -0.98 10.16 -15.39
N ASP A 70 -1.68 10.39 -14.26
CA ASP A 70 -2.84 11.30 -14.19
C ASP A 70 -2.49 12.70 -14.71
N PHE A 71 -1.30 13.20 -14.34
CA PHE A 71 -0.81 14.51 -14.78
C PHE A 71 -0.53 14.56 -16.29
N VAL A 72 0.18 13.56 -16.81
CA VAL A 72 0.51 13.47 -18.24
C VAL A 72 -0.77 13.36 -19.07
N VAL A 73 -1.68 12.45 -18.71
CA VAL A 73 -2.98 12.29 -19.39
C VAL A 73 -3.78 13.60 -19.36
N GLY A 74 -3.84 14.28 -18.20
CA GLY A 74 -4.54 15.55 -18.06
C GLY A 74 -3.99 16.66 -18.96
N ILE A 75 -2.67 16.69 -19.24
CA ILE A 75 -2.08 17.63 -20.21
C ILE A 75 -2.55 17.31 -21.63
N PHE A 76 -2.56 16.04 -22.02
CA PHE A 76 -2.96 15.62 -23.36
C PHE A 76 -4.45 15.86 -23.63
N GLU A 77 -5.33 15.55 -22.67
CA GLU A 77 -6.76 15.82 -22.79
C GLU A 77 -7.05 17.32 -22.92
N LYS A 78 -6.32 18.17 -22.19
CA LYS A 78 -6.47 19.63 -22.27
C LYS A 78 -5.99 20.22 -23.59
N LYS A 79 -5.07 19.55 -24.30
CA LYS A 79 -4.57 19.99 -25.62
C LYS A 79 -5.48 19.54 -26.77
N SER A 80 -6.34 18.55 -26.54
CA SER A 80 -7.24 17.98 -27.55
C SER A 80 -8.62 18.67 -27.61
N ASN A 81 -8.94 19.54 -26.66
CA ASN A 81 -10.12 20.42 -26.63
C ASN A 81 -9.71 21.87 -26.89
#